data_AF-A0A958I337-F1
#
_entry.id   AF-A0A958I337-F1
#
_cell.length_a   1.000
_cell.length_b   1.000
_cell.length_c   1.000
_cell.angle_alpha   90.00
_cell.angle_beta   90.00
_cell.angle_gamma   90.00
#
_symmetry.space_group_name_H-M   'P 1'
#
loop_
_entity.id
_entity.type
_entity.pdbx_description
1 polymer ?
#
loop_
_entity_poly.entity_id
_entity_poly.type
_entity_poly.pdbx_seq_one_letter_code
_entity_poly.pdbx_strand_id
1 'polypeptide(L)'
;MGNPPAKYLSQIAGSLPETADLFRKEITQLATDFEKKKWEFTLPHGKTLMIDRPLIMGILNVTPDSFSDGGQHNSGETAYRRARQMLDEGADIIDIGGESTRPGAGAVSVADEWQRIGPVIQQLAKLPGCIISVDTYKSDVAKRALENGAHIINDISGARFDPAIADVAAAFNAPMALMHIQGEPRTMQQQPNYHLLMEDICRELKKSCEFVRSRGVMQILLDPGIGFGKTVENNLEILRRLREFGIFGHPVLLGTSRKSFIGRVLDAPVEDRLTGTIISNVVGINNNAAVLRVHDVHQHRHALQLIHEIKIRKCP
;
A
#
# COMPACT_ATOMS: atom_id res chain seq x y z
N MET A 1 2.46 24.54 6.57
CA MET A 1 1.13 24.52 7.20
C MET A 1 1.01 23.17 7.90
N GLY A 2 0.68 23.15 9.20
CA GLY A 2 0.58 21.90 9.98
C GLY A 2 -0.44 20.92 9.40
N ASN A 3 -0.33 19.65 9.76
CA ASN A 3 -1.22 18.59 9.28
C ASN A 3 -2.68 18.95 9.66
N PRO A 4 -3.64 19.08 8.72
CA PRO A 4 -5.00 19.54 9.05
C PRO A 4 -5.71 18.73 10.16
N PRO A 5 -5.57 17.38 10.22
CA PRO A 5 -5.92 16.57 11.39
C PRO A 5 -5.26 17.00 12.70
N ALA A 6 -3.95 17.26 12.71
CA ALA A 6 -3.25 17.76 13.89
C ALA A 6 -3.79 19.13 14.30
N LYS A 7 -4.08 20.00 13.34
CA LYS A 7 -4.69 21.31 13.60
C LYS A 7 -6.11 21.16 14.17
N TYR A 8 -6.93 20.25 13.64
CA TYR A 8 -8.29 19.98 14.12
C TYR A 8 -8.30 19.35 15.52
N LEU A 9 -7.43 18.36 15.77
CA LEU A 9 -7.25 17.76 17.09
C LEU A 9 -6.70 18.78 18.10
N SER A 10 -5.78 19.65 17.68
CA SER A 10 -5.28 20.74 18.51
C SER A 10 -6.38 21.76 18.83
N GLN A 11 -7.29 22.03 17.88
CA GLN A 11 -8.47 22.87 18.11
C GLN A 11 -9.45 22.22 19.10
N ILE A 12 -9.70 20.91 18.98
CA ILE A 12 -10.52 20.17 19.94
C ILE A 12 -9.88 20.20 21.33
N ALA A 13 -8.58 19.91 21.43
CA ALA A 13 -7.85 19.94 22.70
C ALA A 13 -7.91 21.33 23.37
N GLY A 14 -7.77 22.40 22.58
CA GLY A 14 -7.90 23.77 23.05
C GLY A 14 -9.32 24.17 23.48
N SER A 15 -10.35 23.48 22.99
CA SER A 15 -11.76 23.75 23.33
C SER A 15 -12.27 23.01 24.57
N LEU A 16 -11.52 22.04 25.09
CA LEU A 16 -11.91 21.29 26.29
C LEU A 16 -11.73 22.13 27.56
N PRO A 17 -12.59 21.96 28.59
CA PRO A 17 -12.43 22.61 29.89
C PRO A 17 -11.19 22.09 30.65
N GLU A 18 -10.65 22.89 31.58
CA GLU A 18 -9.45 22.52 32.38
C GLU A 18 -9.62 21.22 33.18
N THR A 19 -10.86 20.88 33.56
CA THR A 19 -11.17 19.61 34.25
C THR A 19 -10.94 18.37 33.38
N ALA A 20 -10.70 18.52 32.08
CA ALA A 20 -10.43 17.44 31.12
C ALA A 20 -8.95 17.33 30.74
N ASP A 21 -8.03 17.75 31.60
CA ASP A 21 -6.59 17.82 31.33
C ASP A 21 -5.97 16.49 30.84
N LEU A 22 -6.46 15.34 31.31
CA LEU A 22 -6.01 14.03 30.82
C LEU A 22 -6.37 13.83 29.33
N PHE A 23 -7.61 14.13 28.95
CA PHE A 23 -8.07 14.06 27.55
C PHE A 23 -7.40 15.11 26.67
N ARG A 24 -7.18 16.32 27.21
CA ARG A 24 -6.44 17.38 26.51
C ARG A 24 -5.01 16.92 26.19
N LYS A 25 -4.33 16.27 27.14
CA LYS A 25 -3.00 15.68 26.94
C LYS A 25 -3.03 14.58 25.88
N GLU A 26 -3.99 13.66 25.94
CA GLU A 26 -4.12 12.59 24.94
C GLU A 26 -4.39 13.12 23.52
N ILE A 27 -5.32 14.07 23.36
CA ILE A 27 -5.66 14.66 22.06
C ILE A 27 -4.51 15.52 21.52
N THR A 28 -3.80 16.26 22.38
CA THR A 28 -2.61 17.04 21.99
C THR A 28 -1.45 16.14 21.60
N GLN A 29 -1.27 15.01 22.30
CA GLN A 29 -0.28 13.99 21.93
C GLN A 29 -0.64 13.39 20.57
N LEU A 30 -1.90 12.99 20.37
CA LEU A 30 -2.40 12.50 19.08
C LEU A 30 -2.15 13.53 17.96
N ALA A 31 -2.49 14.80 18.18
CA ALA A 31 -2.23 15.87 17.23
C ALA A 31 -0.75 16.01 16.86
N THR A 32 0.14 15.95 17.87
CA THR A 32 1.59 16.01 17.69
C THR A 32 2.11 14.79 16.92
N ASP A 33 1.59 13.60 17.23
CA ASP A 33 1.92 12.37 16.55
C ASP A 33 1.50 12.45 15.08
N PHE A 34 0.32 12.99 14.78
CA PHE A 34 -0.15 13.26 13.42
C PHE A 34 0.76 14.20 12.62
N GLU A 35 1.40 15.18 13.25
CA GLU A 35 2.33 16.10 12.58
C GLU A 35 3.71 15.50 12.28
N LYS A 36 4.08 14.41 12.98
CA LYS A 36 5.43 13.84 12.96
C LYS A 36 5.46 12.33 12.73
N LYS A 37 4.47 11.73 12.07
CA LYS A 37 4.46 10.26 11.88
C LYS A 37 5.62 9.83 10.99
N LYS A 38 6.70 9.43 11.64
CA LYS A 38 7.76 8.60 11.12
C LYS A 38 7.48 7.20 11.59
N TRP A 39 7.49 6.25 10.68
CA TRP A 39 7.46 4.84 11.05
C TRP A 39 8.81 4.22 10.74
N GLU A 40 9.32 3.43 11.67
CA GLU A 40 10.52 2.63 11.49
C GLU A 40 10.10 1.18 11.56
N PHE A 41 10.25 0.46 10.44
CA PHE A 41 9.95 -0.95 10.38
C PHE A 41 11.24 -1.76 10.44
N THR A 42 11.34 -2.69 11.40
CA THR A 42 12.36 -3.72 11.43
C THR A 42 11.91 -4.87 10.53
N LEU A 43 12.67 -5.12 9.46
CA LEU A 43 12.33 -6.10 8.45
C LEU A 43 13.04 -7.44 8.68
N PRO A 44 12.55 -8.52 8.06
CA PRO A 44 13.31 -9.75 7.91
C PRO A 44 14.71 -9.47 7.33
N HIS A 45 15.64 -10.39 7.56
CA HIS A 45 17.01 -10.32 7.02
C HIS A 45 17.82 -9.12 7.51
N GLY A 46 17.45 -8.56 8.68
CA GLY A 46 18.22 -7.50 9.35
C GLY A 46 18.15 -6.12 8.69
N LYS A 47 17.15 -5.88 7.83
CA LYS A 47 16.95 -4.55 7.21
C LYS A 47 16.01 -3.68 8.03
N THR A 48 16.04 -2.38 7.77
CA THR A 48 15.11 -1.39 8.33
C THR A 48 14.51 -0.57 7.21
N LEU A 49 13.21 -0.26 7.31
CA LEU A 49 12.51 0.67 6.41
C LEU A 49 12.04 1.89 7.19
N MET A 50 12.56 3.06 6.82
CA MET A 50 12.13 4.35 7.36
C MET A 50 11.03 4.94 6.47
N ILE A 51 9.89 5.25 7.07
CA ILE A 51 8.76 5.94 6.44
C ILE A 51 8.65 7.33 7.07
N ASP A 52 9.55 8.24 6.71
CA ASP A 52 9.58 9.63 7.17
C ASP A 52 9.26 10.66 6.06
N ARG A 53 9.01 10.14 4.85
CA ARG A 53 8.45 10.81 3.68
C ARG A 53 7.52 9.84 2.95
N PRO A 54 6.70 10.31 1.99
CA PRO A 54 6.03 9.41 1.08
C PRO A 54 7.05 8.51 0.36
N LEU A 55 6.80 7.20 0.41
CA LEU A 55 7.60 6.20 -0.26
C LEU A 55 6.95 5.75 -1.58
N ILE A 56 7.77 5.34 -2.53
CA ILE A 56 7.31 4.74 -3.79
C ILE A 56 7.49 3.23 -3.72
N MET A 57 6.36 2.52 -3.81
CA MET A 57 6.30 1.08 -4.02
C MET A 57 6.02 0.79 -5.50
N GLY A 58 7.05 0.32 -6.22
CA GLY A 58 6.96 -0.01 -7.65
C GLY A 58 6.26 -1.35 -7.87
N ILE A 59 5.22 -1.37 -8.71
CA ILE A 59 4.44 -2.58 -9.02
C ILE A 59 5.15 -3.40 -10.11
N LEU A 60 5.57 -4.61 -9.76
CA LEU A 60 6.14 -5.60 -10.69
C LEU A 60 5.22 -6.83 -10.79
N ASN A 61 4.34 -6.83 -11.80
CA ASN A 61 3.49 -7.99 -12.08
C ASN A 61 4.27 -9.01 -12.93
N VAL A 62 4.49 -10.21 -12.39
CA VAL A 62 5.14 -11.32 -13.08
C VAL A 62 4.08 -12.30 -13.57
N THR A 63 3.31 -11.87 -14.57
CA THR A 63 2.27 -12.70 -15.21
C THR A 63 2.60 -12.92 -16.69
N PRO A 64 2.15 -14.03 -17.31
CA PRO A 64 2.41 -14.32 -18.73
C PRO A 64 2.04 -13.16 -19.66
N ASP A 65 0.90 -12.51 -19.39
CA ASP A 65 0.39 -11.39 -20.20
C ASP A 65 1.21 -10.10 -20.04
N SER A 66 2.06 -10.01 -19.00
CA SER A 66 2.87 -8.81 -18.75
C SER A 66 4.19 -8.80 -19.53
N PHE A 67 4.60 -9.94 -20.10
CA PHE A 67 5.90 -10.12 -20.76
C PHE A 67 5.80 -10.95 -22.06
N SER A 68 4.68 -10.81 -22.78
CA SER A 68 4.28 -11.65 -23.92
C SER A 68 5.27 -11.74 -25.10
N ASP A 69 6.33 -10.93 -25.13
CA ASP A 69 7.28 -10.88 -26.25
C ASP A 69 8.47 -11.86 -26.11
N GLY A 70 8.61 -12.58 -24.99
CA GLY A 70 9.65 -13.59 -24.80
C GLY A 70 9.19 -14.69 -23.85
N GLY A 71 9.27 -15.96 -24.26
CA GLY A 71 8.72 -17.12 -23.54
C GLY A 71 9.11 -17.24 -22.05
N GLN A 72 8.58 -18.26 -21.34
CA GLN A 72 8.66 -18.40 -19.87
C GLN A 72 10.06 -18.25 -19.24
N HIS A 73 11.15 -18.56 -19.95
CA HIS A 73 12.51 -18.33 -19.47
C HIS A 73 12.97 -16.86 -19.55
N ASN A 74 12.45 -16.09 -20.52
CA ASN A 74 12.74 -14.66 -20.67
C ASN A 74 11.91 -13.79 -19.72
N SER A 75 10.77 -14.27 -19.21
CA SER A 75 9.91 -13.47 -18.34
C SER A 75 10.57 -13.16 -16.98
N GLY A 76 11.34 -14.10 -16.41
CA GLY A 76 12.04 -13.88 -15.14
C GLY A 76 13.17 -12.85 -15.24
N GLU A 77 14.01 -12.96 -16.27
CA GLU A 77 15.08 -11.99 -16.55
C GLU A 77 14.53 -10.61 -16.91
N THR A 78 13.47 -10.56 -17.72
CA THR A 78 12.80 -9.29 -18.08
C THR A 78 12.20 -8.62 -16.84
N ALA A 79 11.53 -9.39 -15.98
CA ALA A 79 10.99 -8.88 -14.71
C ALA A 79 12.11 -8.37 -13.80
N TYR A 80 13.22 -9.08 -13.67
CA TYR A 80 14.38 -8.63 -12.91
C TYR A 80 14.98 -7.33 -13.46
N ARG A 81 15.15 -7.21 -14.78
CA ARG A 81 15.62 -5.97 -15.42
C ARG A 81 14.66 -4.81 -15.16
N ARG A 82 13.35 -5.04 -15.25
CA ARG A 82 12.35 -4.00 -14.95
C ARG A 82 12.40 -3.58 -13.48
N ALA A 83 12.58 -4.52 -12.56
CA ALA A 83 12.74 -4.21 -11.14
C ALA A 83 13.99 -3.36 -10.87
N ARG A 84 15.13 -3.68 -11.51
CA ARG A 84 16.33 -2.85 -11.45
C ARG A 84 16.10 -1.45 -11.99
N GLN A 85 15.42 -1.34 -13.13
CA GLN A 85 15.06 -0.05 -13.69
C GLN A 85 14.19 0.76 -12.71
N MET A 86 13.20 0.14 -12.06
CA MET A 86 12.39 0.82 -11.03
C MET A 86 13.24 1.33 -9.86
N LEU A 87 14.23 0.56 -9.41
CA LEU A 87 15.17 1.01 -8.37
C LEU A 87 15.98 2.23 -8.85
N ASP A 88 16.49 2.19 -10.09
CA ASP A 88 17.23 3.30 -10.70
C ASP A 88 16.32 4.55 -10.89
N GLU A 89 15.04 4.35 -11.19
CA GLU A 89 14.01 5.40 -11.26
C GLU A 89 13.63 5.97 -9.87
N GLY A 90 14.06 5.34 -8.78
CA GLY A 90 13.87 5.81 -7.40
C GLY A 90 12.75 5.12 -6.63
N ALA A 91 12.43 3.86 -6.94
CA ALA A 91 11.55 3.05 -6.09
C ALA A 91 12.20 2.77 -4.74
N ASP A 92 11.44 2.91 -3.66
CA ASP A 92 11.86 2.57 -2.30
C ASP A 92 11.59 1.09 -1.99
N ILE A 93 10.53 0.54 -2.58
CA ILE A 93 10.09 -0.85 -2.42
C ILE A 93 9.72 -1.40 -3.80
N ILE A 94 10.09 -2.65 -4.09
CA ILE A 94 9.58 -3.38 -5.26
C ILE A 94 8.54 -4.38 -4.78
N ASP A 95 7.31 -4.27 -5.29
CA ASP A 95 6.18 -5.14 -4.94
C ASP A 95 5.92 -6.14 -6.06
N ILE A 96 6.14 -7.42 -5.77
CA ILE A 96 6.22 -8.49 -6.76
C ILE A 96 4.99 -9.38 -6.62
N GLY A 97 4.17 -9.44 -7.66
CA GLY A 97 2.95 -10.27 -7.71
C GLY A 97 2.98 -11.26 -8.87
N GLY A 98 2.69 -12.54 -8.59
CA GLY A 98 2.62 -13.61 -9.60
C GLY A 98 1.20 -13.91 -10.09
N GLU A 99 0.21 -13.34 -9.42
CA GLU A 99 -1.21 -13.54 -9.68
C GLU A 99 -1.89 -12.19 -9.98
N SER A 100 -2.71 -12.16 -11.04
CA SER A 100 -3.50 -10.97 -11.36
C SER A 100 -4.70 -10.89 -10.44
N THR A 101 -4.85 -9.78 -9.73
CA THR A 101 -6.02 -9.47 -8.90
C THR A 101 -7.03 -8.56 -9.62
N ARG A 102 -6.94 -8.48 -10.95
CA ARG A 102 -7.89 -7.74 -11.78
C ARG A 102 -9.25 -8.45 -11.82
N PRO A 103 -10.37 -7.70 -11.99
CA PRO A 103 -11.68 -8.32 -12.16
C PRO A 103 -11.68 -9.37 -13.27
N GLY A 104 -12.18 -10.57 -12.95
CA GLY A 104 -12.28 -11.69 -13.89
C GLY A 104 -11.03 -12.57 -14.03
N ALA A 105 -9.91 -12.24 -13.36
CA ALA A 105 -8.72 -13.10 -13.36
C ALA A 105 -8.99 -14.45 -12.66
N GLY A 106 -8.41 -15.52 -13.20
CA GLY A 106 -8.47 -16.87 -12.61
C GLY A 106 -7.43 -17.03 -11.50
N ALA A 107 -7.75 -17.88 -10.52
CA ALA A 107 -6.83 -18.22 -9.45
C ALA A 107 -5.61 -18.98 -10.01
N VAL A 108 -4.43 -18.68 -9.48
CA VAL A 108 -3.16 -19.33 -9.82
C VAL A 108 -2.76 -20.28 -8.69
N SER A 109 -2.25 -21.46 -9.02
CA SER A 109 -1.77 -22.41 -8.00
C SER A 109 -0.54 -21.85 -7.26
N VAL A 110 -0.31 -22.29 -6.02
CA VAL A 110 0.89 -21.92 -5.24
C VAL A 110 2.19 -22.23 -6.02
N ALA A 111 2.23 -23.37 -6.72
CA ALA A 111 3.38 -23.78 -7.50
C ALA A 111 3.63 -22.84 -8.69
N ASP A 112 2.59 -22.50 -9.44
CA ASP A 112 2.69 -21.63 -10.62
C ASP A 112 3.03 -20.19 -10.22
N GLU A 113 2.41 -19.68 -9.16
CA GLU A 113 2.70 -18.35 -8.63
C GLU A 113 4.15 -18.26 -8.16
N TRP A 114 4.63 -19.26 -7.43
CA TRP A 114 6.03 -19.33 -6.99
C TRP A 114 7.00 -19.44 -8.16
N GLN A 115 6.70 -20.25 -9.18
CA GLN A 115 7.53 -20.38 -10.38
C GLN A 115 7.71 -19.02 -11.09
N ARG A 116 6.70 -18.15 -11.04
CA ARG A 116 6.77 -16.81 -11.61
C ARG A 116 7.65 -15.87 -10.79
N ILE A 117 7.40 -15.76 -9.48
CA ILE A 117 8.02 -14.71 -8.65
C ILE A 117 9.34 -15.12 -8.01
N GLY A 118 9.53 -16.41 -7.71
CA GLY A 118 10.68 -16.93 -6.97
C GLY A 118 12.03 -16.57 -7.59
N PRO A 119 12.25 -16.79 -8.90
CA PRO A 119 13.49 -16.41 -9.57
C PRO A 119 13.80 -14.91 -9.50
N VAL A 120 12.76 -14.05 -9.49
CA VAL A 120 12.94 -12.60 -9.43
C VAL A 120 13.31 -12.17 -8.01
N ILE A 121 12.62 -12.70 -7.00
CA ILE A 121 12.89 -12.43 -5.57
C ILE A 121 14.33 -12.84 -5.23
N GLN A 122 14.75 -14.05 -5.60
CA GLN A 122 16.10 -14.56 -5.31
C GLN A 122 17.22 -13.72 -5.94
N GLN A 123 16.97 -13.12 -7.11
CA GLN A 123 17.93 -12.23 -7.76
C GLN A 123 17.97 -10.86 -7.09
N LEU A 124 16.81 -10.26 -6.80
CA LEU A 124 16.72 -8.96 -6.14
C LEU A 124 17.24 -9.00 -4.69
N ALA A 125 17.08 -10.12 -3.98
CA ALA A 125 17.58 -10.30 -2.62
C ALA A 125 19.11 -10.13 -2.51
N LYS A 126 19.84 -10.37 -3.62
CA LYS A 126 21.29 -10.18 -3.70
C LYS A 126 21.69 -8.71 -3.84
N LEU A 127 20.75 -7.82 -4.15
CA LEU A 127 21.02 -6.39 -4.31
C LEU A 127 20.99 -5.69 -2.94
N PRO A 128 22.07 -5.00 -2.55
CA PRO A 128 22.11 -4.26 -1.30
C PRO A 128 21.07 -3.13 -1.31
N GLY A 129 20.39 -2.91 -0.20
CA GLY A 129 19.40 -1.84 -0.04
C GLY A 129 18.03 -2.08 -0.69
N CYS A 130 17.88 -3.09 -1.56
CA CYS A 130 16.58 -3.39 -2.17
C CYS A 130 15.58 -3.92 -1.12
N ILE A 131 14.45 -3.23 -0.95
CA ILE A 131 13.32 -3.72 -0.15
C ILE A 131 12.29 -4.37 -1.07
N ILE A 132 11.89 -5.59 -0.72
CA ILE A 132 11.02 -6.44 -1.54
C ILE A 132 9.73 -6.71 -0.77
N SER A 133 8.62 -6.33 -1.37
CA SER A 133 7.27 -6.71 -0.97
C SER A 133 6.78 -7.84 -1.88
N VAL A 134 6.07 -8.82 -1.32
CA VAL A 134 5.39 -9.87 -2.08
C VAL A 134 3.88 -9.61 -2.06
N ASP A 135 3.29 -9.43 -3.24
CA ASP A 135 1.84 -9.26 -3.43
C ASP A 135 1.19 -10.64 -3.56
N THR A 136 0.74 -11.19 -2.44
CA THR A 136 0.09 -12.50 -2.36
C THR A 136 -0.80 -12.59 -1.14
N TYR A 137 -1.91 -13.31 -1.27
CA TYR A 137 -2.78 -13.69 -0.15
C TYR A 137 -2.56 -15.15 0.28
N LYS A 138 -1.60 -15.89 -0.30
CA LYS A 138 -1.37 -17.31 -0.01
C LYS A 138 -0.20 -17.48 0.96
N SER A 139 -0.43 -18.12 2.11
CA SER A 139 0.57 -18.28 3.17
C SER A 139 1.82 -19.01 2.68
N ASP A 140 1.65 -20.03 1.84
CA ASP A 140 2.75 -20.83 1.29
C ASP A 140 3.65 -20.02 0.35
N VAL A 141 3.06 -19.14 -0.47
CA VAL A 141 3.81 -18.26 -1.37
C VAL A 141 4.55 -17.20 -0.55
N ALA A 142 3.86 -16.59 0.43
CA ALA A 142 4.44 -15.61 1.34
C ALA A 142 5.64 -16.21 2.11
N LYS A 143 5.49 -17.42 2.65
CA LYS A 143 6.56 -18.12 3.37
C LYS A 143 7.79 -18.33 2.49
N ARG A 144 7.61 -18.88 1.28
CA ARG A 144 8.72 -19.08 0.33
C ARG A 144 9.37 -17.76 -0.06
N ALA A 145 8.60 -16.70 -0.28
CA ALA A 145 9.13 -15.38 -0.59
C ALA A 145 10.02 -14.85 0.54
N LEU A 146 9.55 -14.92 1.80
CA LEU A 146 10.32 -14.48 2.97
C LEU A 146 11.58 -15.31 3.18
N GLU A 147 11.51 -16.64 3.03
CA GLU A 147 12.68 -17.54 3.08
C GLU A 147 13.74 -17.19 2.01
N ASN A 148 13.33 -16.58 0.90
CA ASN A 148 14.19 -16.25 -0.24
C ASN A 148 14.54 -14.75 -0.34
N GLY A 149 14.29 -13.97 0.71
CA GLY A 149 14.76 -12.58 0.80
C GLY A 149 13.69 -11.51 0.60
N ALA A 150 12.40 -11.84 0.55
CA ALA A 150 11.33 -10.85 0.68
C ALA A 150 11.27 -10.30 2.12
N HIS A 151 10.65 -9.13 2.27
CA HIS A 151 10.66 -8.37 3.53
C HIS A 151 9.26 -8.01 4.02
N ILE A 152 8.34 -7.69 3.09
CA ILE A 152 6.98 -7.22 3.39
C ILE A 152 5.99 -8.16 2.70
N ILE A 153 4.88 -8.48 3.35
CA ILE A 153 3.74 -9.14 2.72
C ILE A 153 2.70 -8.08 2.38
N ASN A 154 2.28 -8.01 1.13
CA ASN A 154 1.15 -7.19 0.68
C ASN A 154 -0.03 -8.10 0.38
N ASP A 155 -1.03 -8.11 1.27
CA ASP A 155 -2.18 -9.00 1.19
C ASP A 155 -3.47 -8.20 0.93
N ILE A 156 -3.97 -8.34 -0.30
CA ILE A 156 -5.19 -7.71 -0.77
C ILE A 156 -6.46 -8.13 0.01
N SER A 157 -6.40 -9.24 0.74
CA SER A 157 -7.52 -9.76 1.53
C SER A 157 -7.51 -9.28 2.98
N GLY A 158 -6.42 -8.64 3.43
CA GLY A 158 -6.24 -8.28 4.84
C GLY A 158 -6.26 -9.51 5.77
N ALA A 159 -5.57 -10.58 5.38
CA ALA A 159 -5.48 -11.88 6.05
C ALA A 159 -6.80 -12.66 6.14
N ARG A 160 -7.79 -12.35 5.27
CA ARG A 160 -9.11 -13.01 5.30
C ARG A 160 -9.20 -14.24 4.39
N PHE A 161 -8.47 -14.27 3.27
CA PHE A 161 -8.54 -15.41 2.35
C PHE A 161 -7.72 -16.61 2.83
N ASP A 162 -6.56 -16.36 3.43
CA ASP A 162 -5.72 -17.37 4.06
C ASP A 162 -5.21 -16.87 5.41
N PRO A 163 -5.91 -17.18 6.52
CA PRO A 163 -5.53 -16.69 7.85
C PRO A 163 -4.13 -17.13 8.31
N ALA A 164 -3.57 -18.21 7.76
CA ALA A 164 -2.24 -18.71 8.13
C ALA A 164 -1.12 -17.76 7.70
N ILE A 165 -1.38 -16.84 6.76
CA ILE A 165 -0.41 -15.83 6.34
C ILE A 165 0.04 -14.92 7.49
N ALA A 166 -0.83 -14.71 8.49
CA ALA A 166 -0.49 -13.93 9.68
C ALA A 166 0.53 -14.63 10.59
N ASP A 167 0.41 -15.96 10.75
CA ASP A 167 1.38 -16.76 11.50
C ASP A 167 2.74 -16.78 10.77
N VAL A 168 2.72 -16.84 9.43
CA VAL A 168 3.93 -16.71 8.59
C VAL A 168 4.58 -15.34 8.78
N ALA A 169 3.82 -14.25 8.67
CA ALA A 169 4.34 -12.91 8.86
C ALA A 169 4.98 -12.73 10.25
N ALA A 170 4.32 -13.22 11.29
CA ALA A 170 4.83 -13.17 12.67
C ALA A 170 6.13 -13.95 12.84
N ALA A 171 6.24 -15.16 12.28
CA ALA A 171 7.42 -16.01 12.38
C ALA A 171 8.69 -15.35 11.80
N PHE A 172 8.53 -14.50 10.77
CA PHE A 172 9.64 -13.79 10.13
C PHE A 172 9.80 -12.34 10.62
N ASN A 173 8.92 -11.85 11.51
CA ASN A 173 8.79 -10.43 11.83
C ASN A 173 8.58 -9.55 10.57
N ALA A 174 7.83 -10.06 9.60
CA ALA A 174 7.52 -9.36 8.36
C ALA A 174 6.35 -8.39 8.56
N PRO A 175 6.48 -7.10 8.17
CA PRO A 175 5.33 -6.21 8.10
C PRO A 175 4.28 -6.70 7.10
N MET A 176 3.01 -6.39 7.38
CA MET A 176 1.90 -6.70 6.49
C MET A 176 1.19 -5.43 6.00
N ALA A 177 1.00 -5.29 4.68
CA ALA A 177 -0.01 -4.39 4.14
C ALA A 177 -1.36 -5.11 4.09
N LEU A 178 -2.33 -4.58 4.84
CA LEU A 178 -3.67 -5.13 4.96
C LEU A 178 -4.63 -4.27 4.14
N MET A 179 -5.19 -4.84 3.09
CA MET A 179 -6.15 -4.15 2.24
C MET A 179 -7.60 -4.48 2.59
N HIS A 180 -8.47 -3.50 2.40
CA HIS A 180 -9.91 -3.73 2.38
C HIS A 180 -10.41 -4.04 0.97
N ILE A 181 -11.17 -5.13 0.85
CA ILE A 181 -11.84 -5.58 -0.37
C ILE A 181 -13.23 -6.09 0.01
N GLN A 182 -14.25 -5.64 -0.73
CA GLN A 182 -15.60 -6.20 -0.65
C GLN A 182 -15.74 -7.32 -1.66
N GLY A 183 -16.06 -8.53 -1.19
CA GLY A 183 -16.09 -9.73 -2.03
C GLY A 183 -14.68 -10.24 -2.38
N GLU A 184 -14.59 -10.99 -3.49
CA GLU A 184 -13.34 -11.54 -4.01
C GLU A 184 -12.92 -10.82 -5.29
N PRO A 185 -11.63 -10.79 -5.68
CA PRO A 185 -11.16 -10.10 -6.89
C PRO A 185 -11.99 -10.39 -8.15
N ARG A 186 -12.48 -11.63 -8.29
CA ARG A 186 -13.32 -12.06 -9.42
C ARG A 186 -14.73 -11.46 -9.41
N THR A 187 -15.33 -11.27 -8.24
CA THR A 187 -16.76 -10.91 -8.07
C THR A 187 -16.99 -9.51 -7.49
N MET A 188 -15.95 -8.87 -6.96
CA MET A 188 -16.04 -7.62 -6.20
C MET A 188 -16.75 -6.47 -6.93
N GLN A 189 -16.70 -6.45 -8.27
CA GLN A 189 -17.31 -5.39 -9.08
C GLN A 189 -18.79 -5.64 -9.41
N GLN A 190 -19.37 -6.77 -9.02
CA GLN A 190 -20.74 -7.13 -9.41
C GLN A 190 -21.81 -6.38 -8.61
N GLN A 191 -21.62 -6.17 -7.30
CA GLN A 191 -22.55 -5.42 -6.43
C GLN A 191 -21.82 -4.74 -5.26
N PRO A 192 -21.05 -3.65 -5.50
CA PRO A 192 -20.40 -2.91 -4.43
C PRO A 192 -21.43 -2.05 -3.68
N ASN A 193 -22.06 -2.63 -2.67
CA ASN A 193 -23.04 -1.95 -1.82
C ASN A 193 -22.43 -1.72 -0.43
N TYR A 194 -22.22 -0.45 -0.08
CA TYR A 194 -21.85 -0.04 1.27
C TYR A 194 -23.03 0.66 1.93
N HIS A 195 -23.21 0.44 3.23
CA HIS A 195 -24.22 1.18 3.99
C HIS A 195 -23.66 2.54 4.41
N LEU A 196 -22.48 2.51 5.03
CA LEU A 196 -21.70 3.67 5.45
C LEU A 196 -20.25 3.41 5.06
N LEU A 197 -19.85 3.88 3.88
CA LEU A 197 -18.61 3.49 3.20
C LEU A 197 -17.39 3.51 4.12
N MET A 198 -17.10 4.64 4.75
CA MET A 198 -15.88 4.78 5.54
C MET A 198 -15.93 3.96 6.82
N GLU A 199 -17.11 3.90 7.45
CA GLU A 199 -17.38 3.14 8.67
C GLU A 199 -17.22 1.63 8.43
N ASP A 200 -17.72 1.14 7.29
CA ASP A 200 -17.63 -0.26 6.89
C ASP A 200 -16.15 -0.64 6.61
N ILE A 201 -15.43 0.17 5.83
CA ILE A 201 -14.00 -0.03 5.56
C ILE A 201 -13.19 -0.03 6.86
N CYS A 202 -13.37 0.99 7.71
CA CYS A 202 -12.66 1.12 8.97
C CYS A 202 -12.94 -0.06 9.91
N ARG A 203 -14.19 -0.52 9.98
CA ARG A 203 -14.58 -1.68 10.80
C ARG A 203 -13.90 -2.96 10.33
N GLU A 204 -13.83 -3.20 9.03
CA GLU A 204 -13.17 -4.39 8.48
C GLU A 204 -11.66 -4.34 8.64
N LEU A 205 -11.01 -3.21 8.34
CA LEU A 205 -9.58 -3.03 8.58
C LEU A 205 -9.23 -3.17 10.06
N LYS A 206 -10.07 -2.65 10.97
CA LYS A 206 -9.89 -2.84 12.42
C LYS A 206 -9.84 -4.33 12.79
N LYS A 207 -10.78 -5.13 12.29
CA LYS A 207 -10.82 -6.58 12.53
C LYS A 207 -9.56 -7.27 11.99
N SER A 208 -9.12 -6.91 10.77
CA SER A 208 -7.88 -7.44 10.19
C SER A 208 -6.65 -7.07 11.03
N CYS A 209 -6.54 -5.82 11.49
CA CYS A 209 -5.48 -5.38 12.40
C CYS A 209 -5.48 -6.16 13.71
N GLU A 210 -6.63 -6.29 14.37
CA GLU A 210 -6.78 -7.03 15.63
C GLU A 210 -6.40 -8.51 15.43
N PHE A 211 -6.82 -9.11 14.32
CA PHE A 211 -6.50 -10.48 13.97
C PHE A 211 -4.98 -10.69 13.82
N VAL A 212 -4.31 -9.93 12.95
CA VAL A 212 -2.86 -10.16 12.73
C VAL A 212 -2.03 -9.79 13.96
N ARG A 213 -2.45 -8.79 14.74
CA ARG A 213 -1.81 -8.45 16.02
C ARG A 213 -1.93 -9.58 17.03
N SER A 214 -3.07 -10.27 17.08
CA SER A 214 -3.24 -11.44 17.95
C SER A 214 -2.30 -12.60 17.58
N ARG A 215 -1.77 -12.60 16.35
CA ARG A 215 -0.75 -13.55 15.86
C ARG A 215 0.68 -13.06 16.05
N GLY A 216 0.89 -11.83 16.51
CA GLY A 216 2.22 -11.25 16.73
C GLY A 216 2.70 -10.28 15.64
N VAL A 217 1.88 -9.97 14.63
CA VAL A 217 2.24 -8.98 13.60
C VAL A 217 1.98 -7.56 14.13
N MET A 218 3.05 -6.85 14.46
CA MET A 218 2.96 -5.48 15.03
C MET A 218 3.11 -4.37 13.99
N GLN A 219 3.75 -4.67 12.86
CA GLN A 219 4.11 -3.71 11.82
C GLN A 219 3.13 -3.82 10.67
N ILE A 220 2.26 -2.81 10.50
CA ILE A 220 1.12 -2.88 9.59
C ILE A 220 1.10 -1.64 8.68
N LEU A 221 0.83 -1.84 7.40
CA LEU A 221 0.39 -0.82 6.45
C LEU A 221 -1.12 -1.01 6.19
N LEU A 222 -1.87 0.08 6.09
CA LEU A 222 -3.30 0.04 5.78
C LEU A 222 -3.56 0.46 4.35
N ASP A 223 -4.31 -0.34 3.59
CA ASP A 223 -4.78 0.02 2.26
C ASP A 223 -6.32 0.03 2.21
N PRO A 224 -6.97 1.17 1.90
CA PRO A 224 -8.43 1.23 1.79
C PRO A 224 -9.00 0.46 0.58
N GLY A 225 -8.14 0.02 -0.33
CA GLY A 225 -8.44 -0.82 -1.49
C GLY A 225 -9.12 -0.07 -2.62
N ILE A 226 -8.51 1.01 -3.11
CA ILE A 226 -9.03 1.77 -4.25
C ILE A 226 -9.24 0.85 -5.47
N GLY A 227 -10.44 0.89 -6.03
CA GLY A 227 -10.86 0.08 -7.18
C GLY A 227 -11.14 -1.39 -6.87
N PHE A 228 -11.16 -1.80 -5.60
CA PHE A 228 -11.51 -3.14 -5.18
C PHE A 228 -12.90 -3.18 -4.54
N GLY A 229 -13.91 -3.51 -5.36
CA GLY A 229 -15.33 -3.56 -4.97
C GLY A 229 -15.91 -2.20 -4.61
N LYS A 230 -15.64 -1.17 -5.40
CA LYS A 230 -15.99 0.23 -5.11
C LYS A 230 -16.42 0.96 -6.37
N THR A 231 -17.49 1.77 -6.29
CA THR A 231 -17.90 2.64 -7.40
C THR A 231 -16.92 3.81 -7.60
N VAL A 232 -17.12 4.62 -8.64
CA VAL A 232 -16.31 5.83 -8.85
C VAL A 232 -16.45 6.77 -7.65
N GLU A 233 -17.67 6.98 -7.19
CA GLU A 233 -18.03 7.85 -6.07
C GLU A 233 -17.39 7.36 -4.78
N ASN A 234 -17.43 6.04 -4.51
CA ASN A 234 -16.75 5.48 -3.35
C ASN A 234 -15.24 5.74 -3.38
N ASN A 235 -14.58 5.55 -4.53
CA ASN A 235 -13.14 5.79 -4.64
C ASN A 235 -12.79 7.26 -4.43
N LEU A 236 -13.59 8.19 -4.96
CA LEU A 236 -13.42 9.62 -4.74
C LEU A 236 -13.66 10.02 -3.27
N GLU A 237 -14.67 9.44 -2.62
CA GLU A 237 -14.93 9.66 -1.20
C GLU A 237 -13.76 9.20 -0.33
N ILE A 238 -13.22 8.00 -0.58
CA ILE A 238 -12.05 7.47 0.15
C ILE A 238 -10.86 8.40 -0.01
N LEU A 239 -10.55 8.86 -1.23
CA LEU A 239 -9.44 9.79 -1.46
C LEU A 239 -9.64 11.10 -0.69
N ARG A 240 -10.87 11.63 -0.66
CA ARG A 240 -11.22 12.84 0.08
C ARG A 240 -11.11 12.67 1.60
N ARG A 241 -11.43 11.48 2.12
CA ARG A 241 -11.49 11.15 3.55
C ARG A 241 -10.31 10.31 4.03
N LEU A 242 -9.25 10.14 3.23
CA LEU A 242 -8.11 9.24 3.50
C LEU A 242 -7.43 9.50 4.86
N ARG A 243 -7.45 10.75 5.32
CA ARG A 243 -6.90 11.14 6.63
C ARG A 243 -7.54 10.40 7.81
N GLU A 244 -8.78 9.92 7.67
CA GLU A 244 -9.52 9.23 8.72
C GLU A 244 -8.87 7.89 9.10
N PHE A 245 -8.16 7.23 8.18
CA PHE A 245 -7.39 6.01 8.46
C PHE A 245 -6.24 6.24 9.44
N GLY A 246 -5.83 7.50 9.67
CA GLY A 246 -4.80 7.81 10.65
C GLY A 246 -5.17 7.46 12.09
N ILE A 247 -6.46 7.23 12.39
CA ILE A 247 -6.96 6.77 13.70
C ILE A 247 -6.34 5.43 14.12
N PHE A 248 -5.91 4.60 13.16
CA PHE A 248 -5.31 3.30 13.42
C PHE A 248 -3.83 3.38 13.82
N GLY A 249 -3.19 4.54 13.73
CA GLY A 249 -1.77 4.69 14.06
C GLY A 249 -0.79 4.11 13.02
N HIS A 250 -1.29 3.45 11.99
CA HIS A 250 -0.50 2.79 10.95
C HIS A 250 -0.28 3.69 9.70
N PRO A 251 0.83 3.52 8.96
CA PRO A 251 1.02 4.17 7.67
C PRO A 251 -0.01 3.69 6.65
N VAL A 252 -0.50 4.62 5.81
CA VAL A 252 -1.47 4.31 4.75
C VAL A 252 -0.74 4.06 3.43
N LEU A 253 -0.98 2.91 2.84
CA LEU A 253 -0.59 2.56 1.47
C LEU A 253 -1.73 2.90 0.52
N LEU A 254 -1.41 3.55 -0.59
CA LEU A 254 -2.40 4.01 -1.57
C LEU A 254 -2.06 3.51 -2.99
N GLY A 255 -2.92 2.65 -3.53
CA GLY A 255 -2.82 2.13 -4.90
C GLY A 255 -3.91 2.65 -5.85
N THR A 256 -3.71 3.83 -6.45
CA THR A 256 -4.63 4.39 -7.47
C THR A 256 -4.18 4.12 -8.91
N SER A 257 -2.96 3.61 -9.10
CA SER A 257 -2.27 3.58 -10.39
C SER A 257 -3.06 2.89 -11.50
N ARG A 258 -3.39 3.69 -12.54
CA ARG A 258 -4.11 3.29 -13.76
C ARG A 258 -5.49 2.65 -13.54
N LYS A 259 -6.07 2.80 -12.34
CA LYS A 259 -7.36 2.22 -11.96
C LYS A 259 -8.52 2.76 -12.80
N SER A 260 -9.57 1.95 -12.94
CA SER A 260 -10.72 2.25 -13.80
C SER A 260 -11.50 3.50 -13.40
N PHE A 261 -11.56 3.86 -12.12
CA PHE A 261 -12.26 5.07 -11.68
C PHE A 261 -11.65 6.34 -12.29
N ILE A 262 -10.32 6.40 -12.48
CA ILE A 262 -9.64 7.52 -13.15
C ILE A 262 -10.10 7.59 -14.60
N GLY A 263 -10.10 6.44 -15.30
CA GLY A 263 -10.56 6.36 -16.69
C GLY A 263 -12.01 6.80 -16.86
N ARG A 264 -12.89 6.44 -15.92
CA ARG A 264 -14.30 6.86 -15.93
C ARG A 264 -14.49 8.35 -15.66
N VAL A 265 -13.70 8.95 -14.78
CA VAL A 265 -13.77 10.38 -14.47
C VAL A 265 -13.21 11.24 -15.60
N LEU A 266 -12.14 10.78 -16.24
CA LEU A 266 -11.41 11.53 -17.28
C LEU A 266 -11.81 11.17 -18.71
N ASP A 267 -12.71 10.20 -18.88
CA ASP A 267 -13.02 9.57 -20.18
C ASP A 267 -11.74 9.13 -20.92
N ALA A 268 -10.88 8.38 -20.22
CA ALA A 268 -9.52 8.06 -20.67
C ALA A 268 -9.23 6.54 -20.71
N PRO A 269 -8.59 6.04 -21.80
CA PRO A 269 -8.09 4.67 -21.87
C PRO A 269 -6.95 4.47 -20.87
N VAL A 270 -6.50 3.22 -20.64
CA VAL A 270 -5.58 2.90 -19.53
C VAL A 270 -4.20 3.56 -19.69
N GLU A 271 -3.77 3.75 -20.92
CA GLU A 271 -2.52 4.37 -21.35
C GLU A 271 -2.47 5.86 -20.95
N ASP A 272 -3.61 6.54 -20.94
CA ASP A 272 -3.71 7.98 -20.70
C ASP A 272 -4.06 8.32 -19.23
N ARG A 273 -4.02 7.33 -18.33
CA ARG A 273 -4.37 7.53 -16.90
C ARG A 273 -3.22 8.00 -16.03
N LEU A 274 -2.03 8.21 -16.58
CA LEU A 274 -0.86 8.63 -15.79
C LEU A 274 -1.10 9.96 -15.07
N THR A 275 -1.61 10.97 -15.78
CA THR A 275 -1.89 12.30 -15.20
C THR A 275 -2.90 12.20 -14.05
N GLY A 276 -4.01 11.48 -14.27
CA GLY A 276 -5.01 11.25 -13.22
C GLY A 276 -4.46 10.45 -12.04
N THR A 277 -3.56 9.50 -12.29
CA THR A 277 -2.85 8.75 -11.26
C THR A 277 -2.03 9.69 -10.38
N ILE A 278 -1.14 10.48 -10.98
CA ILE A 278 -0.29 11.44 -10.26
C ILE A 278 -1.16 12.40 -9.43
N ILE A 279 -2.21 12.98 -10.01
CA ILE A 279 -3.13 13.87 -9.29
C ILE A 279 -3.75 13.17 -8.08
N SER A 280 -4.27 11.95 -8.26
CA SER A 280 -4.88 11.19 -7.17
C SER A 280 -3.87 10.86 -6.05
N ASN A 281 -2.62 10.56 -6.40
CA ASN A 281 -1.57 10.30 -5.42
C ASN A 281 -1.13 11.58 -4.70
N VAL A 282 -1.06 12.74 -5.38
CA VAL A 282 -0.80 14.04 -4.75
C VAL A 282 -1.89 14.39 -3.73
N VAL A 283 -3.16 14.20 -4.10
CA VAL A 283 -4.29 14.34 -3.17
C VAL A 283 -4.15 13.36 -1.99
N GLY A 284 -3.79 12.11 -2.27
CA GLY A 284 -3.51 11.10 -1.25
C GLY A 284 -2.43 11.52 -0.25
N ILE A 285 -1.29 12.03 -0.72
CA ILE A 285 -0.21 12.55 0.13
C ILE A 285 -0.71 13.70 1.02
N ASN A 286 -1.46 14.64 0.45
CA ASN A 286 -2.06 15.74 1.21
C ASN A 286 -3.07 15.24 2.25
N ASN A 287 -3.67 14.07 2.01
CA ASN A 287 -4.56 13.38 2.94
C ASN A 287 -3.87 12.21 3.66
N ASN A 288 -2.54 12.29 3.88
CA ASN A 288 -1.75 11.42 4.76
C ASN A 288 -1.44 10.01 4.24
N ALA A 289 -1.41 9.80 2.91
CA ALA A 289 -0.80 8.61 2.32
C ALA A 289 0.72 8.60 2.57
N ALA A 290 1.22 7.47 3.08
CA ALA A 290 2.63 7.28 3.44
C ALA A 290 3.40 6.44 2.39
N VAL A 291 2.71 5.53 1.69
CA VAL A 291 3.30 4.72 0.62
C VAL A 291 2.41 4.79 -0.62
N LEU A 292 2.99 5.02 -1.79
CA LEU A 292 2.30 5.10 -3.07
C LEU A 292 2.66 3.87 -3.89
N ARG A 293 1.66 3.06 -4.23
CA ARG A 293 1.84 1.84 -5.02
C ARG A 293 1.56 2.13 -6.50
N VAL A 294 2.60 2.15 -7.33
CA VAL A 294 2.56 2.73 -8.69
C VAL A 294 3.33 1.94 -9.75
N HIS A 295 2.88 2.01 -11.02
CA HIS A 295 3.60 1.44 -12.17
C HIS A 295 4.72 2.36 -12.69
N ASP A 296 4.45 3.67 -12.68
CA ASP A 296 5.24 4.72 -13.33
C ASP A 296 6.16 5.41 -12.30
N VAL A 297 7.21 4.72 -11.84
CA VAL A 297 8.07 5.12 -10.71
C VAL A 297 8.75 6.47 -10.96
N HIS A 298 9.42 6.62 -12.11
CA HIS A 298 10.15 7.85 -12.45
C HIS A 298 9.30 9.12 -12.33
N GLN A 299 8.08 9.10 -12.88
CA GLN A 299 7.19 10.26 -12.86
C GLN A 299 6.68 10.57 -11.45
N HIS A 300 6.45 9.54 -10.62
CA HIS A 300 6.11 9.74 -9.22
C HIS A 300 7.30 10.27 -8.42
N ARG A 301 8.53 9.86 -8.74
CA ARG A 301 9.74 10.38 -8.11
C ARG A 301 9.90 11.88 -8.36
N HIS A 302 9.66 12.33 -9.60
CA HIS A 302 9.62 13.76 -9.94
C HIS A 302 8.52 14.52 -9.20
N ALA A 303 7.31 13.96 -9.13
CA ALA A 303 6.20 14.57 -8.39
C ALA A 303 6.54 14.73 -6.91
N LEU A 304 7.11 13.71 -6.26
CA LEU A 304 7.53 13.76 -4.87
C LEU A 304 8.66 14.77 -4.63
N GLN A 305 9.63 14.85 -5.54
CA GLN A 305 10.70 15.84 -5.46
C GLN A 305 10.14 17.27 -5.52
N LEU A 306 9.23 17.54 -6.45
CA LEU A 306 8.61 18.86 -6.55
C LEU A 306 7.75 19.19 -5.32
N ILE A 307 6.96 18.24 -4.80
CA ILE A 307 6.20 18.42 -3.55
C ILE A 307 7.14 18.77 -2.39
N HIS A 308 8.27 18.09 -2.29
CA HIS A 308 9.26 18.34 -1.24
C HIS A 308 9.81 19.77 -1.31
N GLU A 309 10.23 20.20 -2.51
CA GLU A 309 10.72 21.57 -2.73
C GLU A 309 9.66 22.63 -2.40
N ILE A 310 8.39 22.41 -2.80
CA ILE A 310 7.27 23.31 -2.48
C ILE A 310 7.04 23.40 -0.97
N LYS A 311 7.17 22.29 -0.23
CA LYS A 311 6.91 22.26 1.22
C LYS A 311 8.03 22.87 2.06
N ILE A 312 9.29 22.77 1.60
CA ILE A 312 10.47 23.19 2.37
C ILE A 312 10.91 24.61 2.01
N ARG A 313 10.82 25.01 0.74
CA ARG A 313 11.16 26.38 0.35
C ARG A 313 10.13 27.35 0.94
N LYS A 314 10.53 28.05 1.99
CA LYS A 314 9.84 29.27 2.42
C LYS A 314 10.20 30.33 1.39
N CYS A 315 9.22 30.93 0.72
CA CYS A 315 9.47 32.16 -0.02
C CYS A 315 10.08 33.20 0.95
N PRO A 316 11.07 33.99 0.50
CA PRO A 316 11.66 35.06 1.31
C PRO A 316 10.61 36.05 1.81
#